data_AF-A0AAW1IXA6-F1
#
_entry.id   AF-A0AAW1IXA6-F1
#
_cell.length_a   1.000
_cell.length_b   1.000
_cell.length_c   1.000
_cell.angle_alpha   90.00
_cell.angle_beta   90.00
_cell.angle_gamma   90.00
#
_symmetry.space_group_name_H-M   'P 1'
#
loop_
_entity.id
_entity.type
_entity.pdbx_description
1 polymer ?
#
loop_
_entity_poly.entity_id
_entity_poly.type
_entity_poly.pdbx_seq_one_letter_code
_entity_poly.pdbx_strand_id
1 'polypeptide(L)'
;MLSSVVLTYICNDRFECLANNFKIVDDKGNVLFSANDNEITVGAHVLRVTGIGGAMFKGSVQTPLVRTDSSHGLRLESPTSSLEVRGPSGIVLESRAGAIKTLSLNDIQLKSEAGEIKLESSSILMPTLPTAIPSTRVSQTRSHDIFQLCVCNNGKLFMTPPHSTCAAEESSVSTPCR
;
A
#
# COMPACT_ATOMS: atom_id res chain seq x y z
N MET A 1 52.12 23.45 -0.71
CA MET A 1 51.98 22.20 0.06
C MET A 1 50.79 22.39 1.00
N LEU A 2 49.72 21.62 0.80
CA LEU A 2 48.49 21.73 1.58
C LEU A 2 48.78 21.37 3.04
N SER A 3 48.67 22.35 3.93
CA SER A 3 48.64 22.13 5.38
C SER A 3 47.25 21.61 5.73
N SER A 4 47.09 20.29 5.81
CA SER A 4 45.90 19.70 6.43
C SER A 4 46.08 19.81 7.95
N VAL A 5 45.61 20.93 8.52
CA VAL A 5 45.52 21.10 9.96
C VAL A 5 44.38 20.22 10.46
N VAL A 6 44.71 19.08 11.05
CA VAL A 6 43.74 18.26 11.78
C VAL A 6 43.76 18.72 13.24
N LEU A 7 42.78 19.51 13.63
CA LEU A 7 42.56 19.85 15.03
C LEU A 7 41.77 18.71 15.68
N THR A 8 42.38 18.05 16.65
CA THR A 8 41.74 17.02 17.48
C THR A 8 41.78 17.48 18.92
N TYR A 9 40.63 17.63 19.54
CA TYR A 9 40.50 18.00 20.96
C TYR A 9 39.84 16.85 21.71
N ILE A 10 40.51 16.34 22.74
CA ILE A 10 40.02 15.30 23.63
C ILE A 10 40.10 15.84 25.05
N CYS A 11 38.94 16.18 25.63
CA CYS A 11 38.85 16.64 27.01
C CYS A 11 37.44 16.38 27.54
N ASN A 12 37.32 15.91 28.80
CA ASN A 12 36.04 15.71 29.51
C ASN A 12 34.95 15.04 28.66
N ASP A 13 35.19 13.79 28.23
CA ASP A 13 34.26 12.97 27.44
C ASP A 13 33.85 13.56 26.08
N ARG A 14 34.62 14.52 25.58
CA ARG A 14 34.37 15.16 24.29
C ARG A 14 35.51 14.89 23.32
N PHE A 15 35.15 14.40 22.13
CA PHE A 15 36.01 14.29 20.97
C PHE A 15 35.51 15.27 19.90
N GLU A 16 36.32 16.29 19.59
CA GLU A 16 36.06 17.22 18.50
C GLU A 16 37.18 17.08 17.45
N CYS A 17 36.80 16.91 16.18
CA CYS A 17 37.73 16.79 15.05
C CYS A 17 37.29 17.71 13.91
N LEU A 18 38.20 18.56 13.45
CA LEU A 18 38.00 19.40 12.26
C LEU A 18 38.83 18.84 11.11
N ALA A 19 38.17 18.21 10.14
CA ALA A 19 38.81 17.61 8.97
C ALA A 19 37.86 17.59 7.77
N ASN A 20 38.41 17.70 6.55
CA ASN A 20 37.64 17.58 5.30
C ASN A 20 37.12 16.15 5.07
N ASN A 21 37.73 15.16 5.71
CA ASN A 21 37.34 13.75 5.61
C ASN A 21 37.64 13.06 6.93
N PHE A 22 36.60 12.55 7.57
CA PHE A 22 36.68 11.81 8.83
C PHE A 22 36.29 10.36 8.58
N LYS A 23 37.09 9.41 9.09
CA LYS A 23 36.84 7.97 8.95
C LYS A 23 37.14 7.24 10.25
N ILE A 24 36.25 6.33 10.63
CA ILE A 24 36.43 5.32 11.66
C ILE A 24 36.51 3.98 10.93
N VAL A 25 37.61 3.26 11.12
CA VAL A 25 37.85 1.94 10.52
C VAL A 25 37.93 0.86 11.59
N ASP A 26 37.56 -0.37 11.24
CA ASP A 26 37.80 -1.54 12.09
C ASP A 26 39.29 -1.98 12.05
N ASP A 27 39.62 -3.02 12.80
CA ASP A 27 40.95 -3.64 12.87
C ASP A 27 41.40 -4.27 11.54
N LYS A 28 40.47 -4.49 10.61
CA LYS A 28 40.70 -5.04 9.27
C LYS A 28 40.78 -3.94 8.19
N GLY A 29 40.61 -2.68 8.57
CA GLY A 29 40.63 -1.53 7.68
C GLY A 29 39.31 -1.23 6.96
N ASN A 30 38.20 -1.90 7.30
CA ASN A 30 36.89 -1.57 6.74
C ASN A 30 36.35 -0.29 7.37
N VAL A 31 35.71 0.56 6.58
CA VAL A 31 35.08 1.80 7.07
C VAL A 31 33.79 1.47 7.81
N LEU A 32 33.76 1.78 9.11
CA LEU A 32 32.56 1.67 9.96
C LEU A 32 31.71 2.94 9.89
N PHE A 33 32.36 4.09 9.82
CA PHE A 33 31.73 5.40 9.71
C PHE A 33 32.64 6.33 8.92
N SER A 34 32.10 7.11 7.99
CA SER A 34 32.82 8.21 7.37
C SER A 34 31.93 9.41 7.12
N ALA A 35 32.49 10.61 7.21
CA ALA A 35 31.81 11.86 6.93
C ALA A 35 32.73 12.82 6.16
N ASN A 36 32.18 13.45 5.13
CA ASN A 36 32.79 14.54 4.37
C ASN A 36 31.71 15.54 3.93
N ASP A 37 32.06 16.54 3.13
CA ASP A 37 31.13 17.59 2.67
C ASP A 37 30.00 17.07 1.77
N ASN A 38 30.11 15.86 1.22
CA ASN A 38 29.18 15.28 0.26
C ASN A 38 28.23 14.26 0.90
N GLU A 39 28.74 13.38 1.78
CA GLU A 39 27.97 12.28 2.32
C GLU A 39 28.45 11.80 3.70
N ILE A 40 27.57 11.06 4.36
CA ILE A 40 27.88 10.26 5.54
C ILE A 40 27.61 8.79 5.21
N THR A 41 28.60 7.95 5.43
CA THR A 41 28.51 6.51 5.17
C THR A 41 28.63 5.74 6.48
N VAL A 42 27.68 4.84 6.72
CA VAL A 42 27.68 3.94 7.88
C VAL A 42 27.85 2.51 7.38
N GLY A 43 29.01 1.92 7.63
CA GLY A 43 29.34 0.55 7.23
C GLY A 43 29.06 -0.52 8.30
N ALA A 44 28.54 -0.11 9.45
CA ALA A 44 28.15 -1.04 10.51
C ALA A 44 27.00 -1.97 10.06
N HIS A 45 27.02 -3.23 10.51
CA HIS A 45 25.95 -4.20 10.21
C HIS A 45 24.60 -3.81 10.81
N VAL A 46 24.61 -3.07 11.93
CA VAL A 46 23.40 -2.63 12.64
C VAL A 46 23.55 -1.15 12.98
N LEU A 47 22.63 -0.33 12.45
CA LEU A 47 22.41 1.04 12.89
C LEU A 47 21.15 1.08 13.75
N ARG A 48 21.30 1.48 15.02
CA ARG A 48 20.18 1.57 15.97
C ARG A 48 20.00 3.02 16.40
N VAL A 49 18.82 3.57 16.10
CA VAL A 49 18.43 4.93 16.52
C VAL A 49 17.50 4.81 17.73
N THR A 50 17.99 5.16 18.92
CA THR A 50 17.27 5.01 20.19
C THR A 50 16.65 6.30 20.72
N GLY A 51 16.79 7.40 19.98
CA GLY A 51 16.19 8.67 20.37
C GLY A 51 14.67 8.53 20.47
N ILE A 52 14.06 9.11 21.50
CA ILE A 52 12.61 9.03 21.76
C ILE A 52 11.80 9.57 20.55
N GLY A 53 12.36 10.53 19.82
CA GLY A 53 11.77 11.09 18.59
C GLY A 53 12.00 10.28 17.32
N GLY A 54 12.70 9.13 17.39
CA GLY A 54 13.04 8.31 16.23
C GLY A 54 14.01 8.99 15.27
N ALA A 55 13.86 8.69 13.98
CA ALA A 55 14.63 9.29 12.90
C ALA A 55 13.70 9.98 11.91
N MET A 56 14.09 11.17 11.44
CA MET A 56 13.38 11.90 10.39
C MET A 56 14.22 11.92 9.12
N PHE A 57 13.67 11.38 8.03
CA PHE A 57 14.31 11.38 6.72
C PHE A 57 13.59 12.39 5.83
N LYS A 58 14.32 13.41 5.33
CA LYS A 58 13.76 14.44 4.44
C LYS A 58 13.62 13.98 2.97
N GLY A 59 14.16 12.82 2.64
CA GLY A 59 14.17 12.27 1.28
C GLY A 59 13.87 10.78 1.28
N SER A 60 14.21 10.13 0.17
CA SER A 60 13.93 8.70 -0.03
C SER A 60 14.76 7.82 0.89
N VAL A 61 14.13 6.78 1.43
CA VAL A 61 14.79 5.68 2.12
C VAL A 61 14.70 4.45 1.24
N GLN A 62 15.86 3.94 0.81
CA GLN A 62 15.94 2.70 0.04
C GLN A 62 16.38 1.57 0.96
N THR A 63 15.53 0.56 1.13
CA THR A 63 15.80 -0.62 1.94
C THR A 63 15.11 -1.85 1.33
N PRO A 64 15.73 -3.04 1.37
CA PRO A 64 15.10 -4.26 0.89
C PRO A 64 13.96 -4.75 1.80
N LEU A 65 13.96 -4.37 3.08
CA LEU A 65 12.96 -4.86 4.04
C LEU A 65 12.66 -3.81 5.11
N VAL A 66 11.36 -3.56 5.31
CA VAL A 66 10.84 -2.84 6.47
C VAL A 66 10.04 -3.82 7.30
N ARG A 67 10.45 -4.05 8.55
CA ARG A 67 9.78 -4.94 9.50
C ARG A 67 9.85 -4.36 10.91
N THR A 68 8.91 -4.75 11.75
CA THR A 68 8.93 -4.41 13.19
C THR A 68 9.47 -5.57 14.00
N ASP A 69 9.74 -5.29 15.28
CA ASP A 69 9.86 -6.33 16.29
C ASP A 69 8.50 -7.00 16.58
N SER A 70 8.52 -8.14 17.26
CA SER A 70 7.30 -8.91 17.57
C SER A 70 6.35 -8.21 18.55
N SER A 71 6.80 -7.15 19.23
CA SER A 71 6.01 -6.44 20.25
C SER A 71 5.16 -5.30 19.68
N HIS A 72 5.51 -4.79 18.48
CA HIS A 72 4.86 -3.62 17.91
C HIS A 72 4.38 -3.89 16.48
N GLY A 73 3.29 -3.23 16.07
CA GLY A 73 2.79 -3.28 14.70
C GLY A 73 3.52 -2.30 13.77
N LEU A 74 3.60 -2.63 12.47
CA LEU A 74 4.09 -1.69 11.45
C LEU A 74 2.98 -0.71 11.09
N ARG A 75 3.19 0.58 11.31
CA ARG A 75 2.26 1.63 10.88
C ARG A 75 2.93 2.49 9.82
N LEU A 76 2.33 2.51 8.62
CA LEU A 76 2.66 3.44 7.57
C LEU A 76 1.51 4.45 7.48
N GLU A 77 1.79 5.73 7.70
CA GLU A 77 0.76 6.76 7.71
C GLU A 77 1.21 8.05 7.01
N SER A 78 0.22 8.75 6.46
CA SER A 78 0.38 10.10 5.93
C SER A 78 -0.76 10.96 6.48
N PRO A 79 -0.51 11.78 7.52
CA PRO A 79 -1.57 12.54 8.18
C PRO A 79 -2.16 13.68 7.33
N THR A 80 -1.36 14.32 6.47
CA THR A 80 -1.73 15.53 5.74
C THR A 80 -1.76 15.35 4.22
N SER A 81 -1.46 14.15 3.73
CA SER A 81 -1.26 13.88 2.29
C SER A 81 -1.67 12.45 1.96
N SER A 82 -1.37 11.97 0.76
CA SER A 82 -1.63 10.58 0.38
C SER A 82 -0.51 9.63 0.81
N LEU A 83 -0.88 8.38 1.11
CA LEU A 83 0.04 7.26 1.17
C LEU A 83 -0.16 6.41 -0.08
N GLU A 84 0.90 6.22 -0.86
CA GLU A 84 0.85 5.44 -2.10
C GLU A 84 1.86 4.30 -2.07
N VAL A 85 1.42 3.11 -2.50
CA VAL A 85 2.27 1.91 -2.64
C VAL A 85 2.27 1.52 -4.11
N ARG A 86 3.46 1.44 -4.71
CA ARG A 86 3.66 1.04 -6.12
C ARG A 86 4.69 -0.09 -6.19
N GLY A 87 4.40 -1.10 -6.99
CA GLY A 87 5.31 -2.23 -7.25
C GLY A 87 5.34 -2.55 -8.75
N PRO A 88 6.50 -2.52 -9.42
CA PRO A 88 6.59 -2.82 -10.86
C PRO A 88 6.06 -4.22 -11.22
N SER A 89 6.26 -5.18 -10.33
CA SER A 89 5.79 -6.56 -10.50
C SER A 89 4.43 -6.83 -9.82
N GLY A 90 3.83 -5.81 -9.20
CA GLY A 90 2.61 -5.92 -8.41
C GLY A 90 2.82 -5.76 -6.90
N ILE A 91 1.72 -5.82 -6.16
CA ILE A 91 1.65 -5.70 -4.70
C ILE A 91 0.78 -6.84 -4.18
N VAL A 92 1.29 -7.57 -3.20
CA VAL A 92 0.56 -8.64 -2.51
C VAL A 92 0.24 -8.17 -1.09
N LEU A 93 -1.06 -8.16 -0.75
CA LEU A 93 -1.55 -7.89 0.59
C LEU A 93 -2.08 -9.19 1.18
N GLU A 94 -1.36 -9.74 2.15
CA GLU A 94 -1.67 -11.04 2.76
C GLU A 94 -1.71 -10.93 4.28
N SER A 95 -2.60 -11.69 4.90
CA SER A 95 -2.67 -11.87 6.35
C SER A 95 -2.77 -13.34 6.71
N ARG A 96 -1.77 -13.85 7.43
CA ARG A 96 -1.67 -15.29 7.80
C ARG A 96 -2.64 -15.73 8.89
N ALA A 97 -3.03 -14.82 9.78
CA ALA A 97 -3.79 -15.17 10.99
C ALA A 97 -4.91 -14.18 11.34
N GLY A 98 -5.10 -13.13 10.54
CA GLY A 98 -6.07 -12.06 10.84
C GLY A 98 -6.84 -11.61 9.59
N ALA A 99 -7.78 -10.70 9.79
CA ALA A 99 -8.51 -10.08 8.69
C ALA A 99 -7.76 -8.89 8.09
N ILE A 100 -7.90 -8.70 6.78
CA ILE A 100 -7.58 -7.43 6.10
C ILE A 100 -8.84 -6.56 6.16
N LYS A 101 -8.73 -5.36 6.73
CA LYS A 101 -9.83 -4.40 6.85
C LYS A 101 -9.46 -3.10 6.12
N THR A 102 -10.34 -2.67 5.22
CA THR A 102 -10.22 -1.38 4.54
C THR A 102 -11.40 -0.52 4.93
N LEU A 103 -11.12 0.69 5.42
CA LEU A 103 -12.11 1.67 5.83
C LEU A 103 -11.82 2.96 5.07
N SER A 104 -12.86 3.56 4.48
CA SER A 104 -12.79 4.85 3.81
C SER A 104 -13.95 5.71 4.26
N LEU A 105 -13.72 7.02 4.39
CA LEU A 105 -14.79 7.99 4.68
C LEU A 105 -15.71 8.18 3.47
N ASN A 106 -15.14 8.12 2.26
CA ASN A 106 -15.85 8.33 1.02
C ASN A 106 -15.97 7.00 0.29
N ASP A 107 -15.11 6.79 -0.71
CA ASP A 107 -15.14 5.65 -1.61
C ASP A 107 -13.91 4.77 -1.48
N ILE A 108 -14.07 3.51 -1.91
CA ILE A 108 -12.99 2.56 -2.17
C ILE A 108 -13.11 2.19 -3.65
N GLN A 109 -12.09 2.53 -4.44
CA GLN A 109 -12.06 2.23 -5.87
C GLN A 109 -11.16 1.02 -6.13
N LEU A 110 -11.71 0.01 -6.80
CA LEU A 110 -10.97 -1.12 -7.36
C LEU A 110 -11.08 -1.02 -8.88
N LYS A 111 -9.95 -0.82 -9.56
CA LYS A 111 -9.90 -0.67 -11.03
C LYS A 111 -8.87 -1.66 -11.59
N SER A 112 -9.28 -2.39 -12.63
CA SER A 112 -8.39 -3.20 -13.46
C SER A 112 -8.49 -2.70 -14.90
N GLU A 113 -7.36 -2.39 -15.54
CA GLU A 113 -7.37 -1.79 -16.89
C GLU A 113 -7.47 -2.83 -18.01
N ALA A 114 -6.83 -3.98 -17.84
CA ALA A 114 -6.83 -5.07 -18.83
C ALA A 114 -7.29 -6.41 -18.25
N GLY A 115 -7.39 -6.53 -16.92
CA GLY A 115 -7.74 -7.77 -16.24
C GLY A 115 -9.13 -7.72 -15.63
N GLU A 116 -9.32 -8.53 -14.60
CA GLU A 116 -10.57 -8.65 -13.85
C GLU A 116 -10.34 -8.43 -12.36
N ILE A 117 -11.42 -8.13 -11.63
CA ILE A 117 -11.43 -8.06 -10.17
C ILE A 117 -12.09 -9.33 -9.67
N LYS A 118 -11.31 -10.21 -9.02
CA LYS A 118 -11.81 -11.47 -8.45
C LYS A 118 -12.15 -11.32 -6.98
N LEU A 119 -13.35 -11.75 -6.61
CA LEU A 119 -13.80 -11.84 -5.23
C LEU A 119 -14.14 -13.30 -4.94
N GLU A 120 -13.15 -14.05 -4.43
CA GLU A 120 -13.28 -15.48 -4.14
C GLU A 120 -13.63 -15.67 -2.65
N SER A 121 -14.91 -15.90 -2.36
CA SER A 121 -15.43 -16.09 -1.01
C SER A 121 -16.70 -16.93 -1.04
N SER A 122 -17.05 -17.59 0.06
CA SER A 122 -18.34 -18.29 0.21
C SER A 122 -19.53 -17.33 0.25
N SER A 123 -19.31 -16.06 0.60
CA SER A 123 -20.36 -15.04 0.65
C SER A 123 -19.77 -13.64 0.46
N ILE A 124 -20.48 -12.81 -0.31
CA ILE A 124 -20.20 -11.37 -0.48
C ILE A 124 -21.45 -10.62 -0.02
N LEU A 125 -21.31 -9.75 0.98
CA LEU A 125 -22.43 -9.01 1.56
C LEU A 125 -22.37 -7.54 1.13
N MET A 126 -23.48 -7.04 0.57
CA MET A 126 -23.67 -5.63 0.24
C MET A 126 -24.97 -5.13 0.90
N PRO A 127 -24.94 -4.85 2.22
CA PRO A 127 -26.14 -4.81 3.06
C PRO A 127 -27.04 -3.60 2.83
N THR A 128 -26.53 -2.53 2.21
CA THR A 128 -27.24 -1.26 2.02
C THR A 128 -27.39 -0.88 0.56
N LEU A 129 -27.42 -1.87 -0.35
CA LEU A 129 -27.74 -1.59 -1.74
C LEU A 129 -29.19 -1.10 -1.84
N PRO A 130 -29.45 0.04 -2.51
CA PRO A 130 -30.81 0.48 -2.80
C PRO A 130 -31.54 -0.61 -3.58
N THR A 131 -32.59 -1.17 -2.98
CA THR A 131 -33.49 -2.12 -3.67
C THR A 131 -34.67 -1.36 -4.24
N ALA A 132 -35.00 -1.60 -5.51
CA ALA A 132 -36.21 -1.05 -6.09
C ALA A 132 -37.45 -1.60 -5.37
N ILE A 133 -38.34 -0.72 -4.91
CA ILE A 133 -39.64 -1.13 -4.38
C ILE A 133 -40.54 -1.40 -5.60
N PRO A 134 -41.07 -2.63 -5.77
CA PRO A 134 -41.97 -2.92 -6.88
C PRO A 134 -43.24 -2.07 -6.75
N SER A 135 -43.42 -1.13 -7.69
CA SER A 135 -44.67 -0.35 -7.80
C SER A 135 -45.77 -1.23 -8.38
N THR A 136 -46.90 -1.31 -7.69
CA THR A 136 -48.11 -2.01 -8.16
C THR A 136 -48.90 -1.22 -9.19
N ARG A 137 -48.49 0.03 -9.50
CA ARG A 137 -49.13 0.85 -10.54
C ARG A 137 -48.46 0.56 -11.89
N VAL A 138 -49.21 -0.05 -12.79
CA VAL A 138 -48.86 -0.22 -14.20
C VAL A 138 -48.84 1.16 -14.86
N SER A 139 -47.73 1.89 -14.74
CA SER A 139 -47.50 3.07 -15.56
C SER A 139 -47.27 2.59 -17.00
N GLN A 140 -48.21 2.91 -17.88
CA GLN A 140 -48.20 2.56 -19.31
C GLN A 140 -47.12 3.33 -20.11
N THR A 141 -46.16 3.95 -19.44
CA THR A 141 -45.09 4.75 -20.06
C THR A 141 -43.77 3.99 -19.97
N ARG A 142 -43.28 3.57 -21.14
CA ARG A 142 -42.13 2.70 -21.38
C ARG A 142 -40.77 3.39 -21.12
N SER A 143 -40.33 3.47 -19.86
CA SER A 143 -38.89 3.52 -19.56
C SER A 143 -38.58 2.55 -18.42
N HIS A 144 -37.92 1.44 -18.75
CA HIS A 144 -37.41 0.50 -17.75
C HIS A 144 -36.05 1.01 -17.28
N ASP A 145 -36.05 2.03 -16.44
CA ASP A 145 -34.80 2.60 -15.88
C ASP A 145 -34.31 1.82 -14.64
N ILE A 146 -34.98 0.71 -14.32
CA ILE A 146 -34.67 -0.19 -13.21
C ILE A 146 -34.31 -1.55 -13.80
N PHE A 147 -33.15 -2.07 -13.43
CA PHE A 147 -32.68 -3.40 -13.84
C PHE A 147 -32.37 -4.23 -12.61
N GLN A 148 -32.54 -5.55 -12.72
CA GLN A 148 -31.99 -6.48 -11.76
C GLN A 148 -30.59 -6.91 -12.21
N LEU A 149 -29.66 -6.98 -11.25
CA LEU A 149 -28.31 -7.49 -11.46
C LEU A 149 -28.26 -8.97 -11.11
N CYS A 150 -27.86 -9.79 -12.07
CA CYS A 150 -27.79 -11.24 -11.98
C CYS A 150 -26.34 -11.72 -11.97
N VAL A 151 -26.08 -12.83 -11.27
CA VAL A 151 -24.77 -13.46 -11.19
C VAL A 151 -24.82 -14.85 -11.81
N CYS A 152 -23.97 -15.10 -12.80
CA CYS A 152 -23.80 -16.41 -13.43
C CYS A 152 -23.02 -17.38 -12.50
N ASN A 153 -23.07 -18.69 -12.77
CA ASN A 153 -22.30 -19.68 -12.02
C ASN A 153 -20.77 -19.49 -12.11
N ASN A 154 -20.29 -18.80 -13.16
CA ASN A 154 -18.89 -18.45 -13.38
C ASN A 154 -18.51 -17.09 -12.75
N GLY A 155 -19.42 -16.43 -12.03
CA GLY A 155 -19.18 -15.15 -11.37
C GLY A 155 -19.39 -13.91 -12.24
N LYS A 156 -19.72 -14.05 -13.54
CA LYS A 156 -20.03 -12.89 -14.39
C LYS A 156 -21.35 -12.23 -13.96
N LEU A 157 -21.37 -10.90 -14.01
CA LEU A 157 -22.53 -10.09 -13.71
C LEU A 157 -23.24 -9.66 -15.00
N PHE A 158 -24.57 -9.75 -15.04
CA PHE A 158 -25.38 -9.28 -16.17
C PHE A 158 -26.66 -8.61 -15.69
N MET A 159 -27.21 -7.71 -16.50
CA MET A 159 -28.41 -6.95 -16.16
C MET A 159 -29.61 -7.50 -16.93
N THR A 160 -30.77 -7.56 -16.29
CA THR A 160 -32.04 -7.96 -16.93
C THR A 160 -33.19 -7.05 -16.50
N PRO A 161 -34.30 -7.00 -17.27
CA PRO A 161 -35.49 -6.23 -16.90
C PRO A 161 -36.05 -6.65 -15.53
N PRO A 162 -36.70 -5.74 -14.78
CA PRO A 162 -37.06 -5.96 -13.38
C PRO A 162 -38.18 -6.99 -13.18
N HIS A 163 -38.94 -7.30 -14.24
CA HIS A 163 -40.00 -8.31 -14.24
C HIS A 163 -39.60 -9.63 -14.91
N SER A 164 -38.35 -9.75 -15.36
CA SER A 164 -37.84 -10.97 -15.98
C SER A 164 -37.29 -11.92 -14.92
N THR A 165 -37.21 -13.21 -15.22
CA THR A 165 -36.45 -14.15 -14.39
C THR A 165 -34.95 -13.93 -14.59
N CYS A 166 -34.18 -14.07 -13.52
CA CYS A 166 -32.72 -13.99 -13.55
C CYS A 166 -32.12 -15.22 -14.26
N ALA A 167 -32.28 -15.28 -15.57
CA ALA A 167 -31.86 -16.38 -16.44
C ALA A 167 -31.25 -15.80 -17.72
N ALA A 168 -30.12 -16.36 -18.14
CA ALA A 168 -29.50 -16.06 -19.42
C ALA A 168 -29.84 -17.20 -20.40
N GLU A 169 -30.69 -16.93 -21.39
CA GLU A 169 -31.00 -17.91 -22.45
C GLU A 169 -29.88 -17.96 -23.51
N GLU A 170 -29.63 -19.15 -24.04
CA GLU A 170 -28.52 -19.48 -24.94
C GLU A 170 -28.78 -19.09 -26.41
N SER A 171 -29.40 -17.93 -26.65
CA SER A 171 -29.82 -17.53 -28.00
C SER A 171 -29.59 -16.06 -28.28
N SER A 172 -28.32 -15.68 -28.43
CA SER A 172 -27.77 -14.70 -29.39
C SER A 172 -26.32 -14.34 -29.01
N VAL A 173 -25.59 -13.69 -29.93
CA VAL A 173 -24.12 -13.54 -30.07
C VAL A 173 -23.34 -12.94 -28.86
N SER A 174 -24.00 -12.72 -27.73
CA SER A 174 -23.38 -12.32 -26.46
C SER A 174 -24.02 -13.05 -25.28
N THR A 175 -23.72 -14.34 -25.10
CA THR A 175 -24.18 -15.10 -23.92
C THR A 175 -23.46 -14.58 -22.66
N PRO A 176 -24.16 -13.91 -21.73
CA PRO A 176 -23.51 -13.27 -20.59
C PRO A 176 -22.87 -14.26 -19.60
N CYS A 177 -23.35 -15.51 -19.59
CA CYS A 177 -22.91 -16.57 -18.68
C CYS A 177 -22.01 -17.64 -19.32
N ARG A 178 -21.53 -17.44 -20.56
CA ARG A 178 -20.59 -18.36 -21.20
C ARG A 178 -19.14 -18.02 -20.90
#